data_AF-A0A355WLD7-F1
#
_entry.id   AF-A0A355WLD7-F1
#
_cell.length_a   1.000
_cell.length_b   1.000
_cell.length_c   1.000
_cell.angle_alpha   90.00
_cell.angle_beta   90.00
_cell.angle_gamma   90.00
#
_symmetry.space_group_name_H-M   'P 1'
#
loop_
_entity.id
_entity.type
_entity.pdbx_description
1 polymer ?
#
loop_
_entity_poly.entity_id
_entity_poly.type
_entity_poly.pdbx_seq_one_letter_code
_entity_poly.pdbx_strand_id
1 'polypeptide(L)'
;MPGADSTTIETIEDSLLVFGVTGRVLTPLTGNGLTTWGLGTVANFNLYGSGLSTAAGTIIHWLTGKPLVSWGNEVLVLTPVLGDFTGGTVRLVIHGLRLEPPRL
;
A
#
# COMPACT_ATOMS: atom_id res chain seq x y z
N MET A 1 -7.33 3.95 11.43
CA MET A 1 -7.90 4.16 10.09
C MET A 1 -9.39 3.90 10.15
N PRO A 2 -10.28 4.90 9.97
CA PRO A 2 -11.70 4.68 9.71
C PRO A 2 -12.10 5.06 8.26
N GLY A 3 -13.01 4.30 7.63
CA GLY A 3 -13.61 4.63 6.32
C GLY A 3 -13.60 3.49 5.28
N ALA A 4 -14.28 3.74 4.16
CA ALA A 4 -14.38 2.81 3.01
C ALA A 4 -13.06 2.65 2.24
N ASP A 5 -12.13 3.58 2.39
CA ASP A 5 -10.73 3.48 1.95
C ASP A 5 -9.87 4.26 2.96
N SER A 6 -8.60 3.88 3.11
CA SER A 6 -7.64 4.62 3.92
C SER A 6 -6.38 4.92 3.10
N THR A 7 -6.02 6.20 3.00
CA THR A 7 -4.80 6.64 2.31
C THR A 7 -3.62 6.80 3.27
N THR A 8 -2.41 6.57 2.80
CA THR A 8 -1.18 6.88 3.54
C THR A 8 -0.81 8.34 3.44
N ILE A 9 -0.11 8.86 4.47
CA ILE A 9 0.51 10.19 4.43
C ILE A 9 1.75 10.15 3.53
N GLU A 10 2.54 9.07 3.63
CA GLU A 10 3.69 8.82 2.75
C GLU A 10 3.22 8.54 1.32
N THR A 11 3.88 9.16 0.35
CA THR A 11 3.60 9.04 -1.08
C THR A 11 4.71 8.29 -1.79
N ILE A 12 4.36 7.52 -2.81
CA ILE A 12 5.28 7.18 -3.89
C ILE A 12 5.64 8.49 -4.58
N GLU A 13 6.91 8.86 -4.52
CA GLU A 13 7.39 10.11 -5.11
C GLU A 13 7.41 10.04 -6.64
N ASP A 14 7.23 11.20 -7.27
CA ASP A 14 7.43 11.34 -8.70
C ASP A 14 8.84 10.89 -9.14
N SER A 15 8.89 10.34 -10.36
CA SER A 15 10.10 9.83 -11.00
C SER A 15 10.81 8.73 -10.20
N LEU A 16 10.07 8.00 -9.36
CA LEU A 16 10.57 6.82 -8.66
C LEU A 16 10.33 5.55 -9.47
N LEU A 17 11.38 4.74 -9.67
CA LEU A 17 11.26 3.39 -10.19
C LEU A 17 10.93 2.44 -9.05
N VAL A 18 9.67 2.03 -8.92
CA VAL A 18 9.15 1.18 -7.85
C VAL A 18 9.31 -0.30 -8.20
N PHE A 19 9.87 -1.08 -7.27
CA PHE A 19 10.00 -2.54 -7.37
C PHE A 19 8.87 -3.28 -6.65
N GLY A 20 8.34 -2.68 -5.58
CA GLY A 20 7.33 -3.31 -4.76
C GLY A 20 7.07 -2.57 -3.46
N VAL A 21 6.10 -3.06 -2.71
CA VAL A 21 5.75 -2.55 -1.38
C VAL A 21 5.73 -3.73 -0.42
N THR A 22 6.39 -3.54 0.72
CA THR A 22 6.34 -4.48 1.83
C THR A 22 5.68 -3.85 3.03
N GLY A 23 5.23 -4.66 3.99
CA GLY A 23 4.69 -4.13 5.21
C GLY A 23 4.27 -5.19 6.21
N ARG A 24 3.66 -4.72 7.30
CA ARG A 24 3.12 -5.57 8.34
C ARG A 24 1.89 -4.94 8.99
N VAL A 25 0.87 -5.75 9.22
CA VAL A 25 -0.25 -5.38 10.09
C VAL A 25 0.24 -5.38 11.53
N LEU A 26 0.30 -4.22 12.17
CA LEU A 26 0.80 -4.07 13.54
C LEU A 26 -0.28 -4.36 14.58
N THR A 27 -1.49 -3.85 14.33
CA THR A 27 -2.69 -4.13 15.12
C THR A 27 -3.78 -4.61 14.16
N PRO A 28 -4.63 -5.57 14.56
CA PRO A 28 -5.61 -6.15 13.65
C PRO A 28 -6.45 -5.08 12.97
N LEU A 29 -6.70 -5.25 11.68
CA LEU A 29 -7.64 -4.39 10.95
C LEU A 29 -9.05 -4.84 11.30
N THR A 30 -9.88 -3.90 11.74
CA THR A 30 -11.25 -4.17 12.18
C THR A 30 -12.23 -3.41 11.31
N GLY A 31 -13.45 -3.94 11.21
CA GLY A 31 -14.49 -3.41 10.35
C GLY A 31 -15.71 -4.29 10.32
N ASN A 32 -16.91 -3.73 10.20
CA ASN A 32 -18.11 -4.55 10.02
C ASN A 32 -18.08 -5.21 8.64
N GLY A 33 -18.14 -6.54 8.58
CA GLY A 33 -18.06 -7.30 7.32
C GLY A 33 -16.68 -7.35 6.66
N LEU A 34 -15.65 -6.75 7.29
CA LEU A 34 -14.28 -6.78 6.79
C LEU A 34 -13.68 -8.17 6.96
N THR A 35 -13.24 -8.78 5.85
CA THR A 35 -12.62 -10.11 5.86
C THR A 35 -11.19 -10.07 5.34
N THR A 36 -10.95 -9.32 4.28
CA THR A 36 -9.64 -9.11 3.67
C THR A 36 -9.52 -7.68 3.18
N TRP A 37 -8.35 -7.29 2.69
CA TRP A 37 -8.12 -5.96 2.13
C TRP A 37 -7.14 -6.00 0.94
N GLY A 38 -7.09 -4.91 0.18
CA GLY A 38 -6.18 -4.68 -0.93
C GLY A 38 -5.26 -3.48 -0.68
N LEU A 39 -4.11 -3.48 -1.34
CA LEU A 39 -3.14 -2.39 -1.31
C LEU A 39 -2.79 -1.97 -2.73
N GLY A 40 -2.83 -0.67 -2.99
CA GLY A 40 -2.56 -0.15 -4.32
C GLY A 40 -2.45 1.35 -4.34
N THR A 41 -2.84 1.93 -5.47
CA THR A 41 -2.92 3.38 -5.68
C THR A 41 -4.33 3.73 -6.15
N VAL A 42 -4.65 5.02 -6.26
CA VAL A 42 -5.97 5.46 -6.75
C VAL A 42 -6.28 4.98 -8.17
N ALA A 43 -5.26 4.75 -9.00
CA ALA A 43 -5.42 4.23 -10.36
C ALA A 43 -5.58 2.70 -10.39
N ASN A 44 -5.03 1.99 -9.39
CA ASN A 44 -5.12 0.54 -9.27
C ASN A 44 -5.04 0.09 -7.81
N PHE A 45 -6.19 -0.17 -7.20
CA PHE A 45 -6.34 -0.50 -5.78
C PHE A 45 -5.67 -1.80 -5.33
N ASN A 46 -5.27 -2.68 -6.26
CA ASN A 46 -4.67 -3.98 -5.93
C ASN A 46 -3.26 -4.13 -6.52
N LEU A 47 -2.62 -3.03 -6.93
CA LEU A 47 -1.28 -3.04 -7.53
C LEU A 47 -0.23 -3.71 -6.64
N TYR A 48 -0.37 -3.56 -5.33
CA TYR A 48 0.55 -4.05 -4.30
C TYR A 48 -0.04 -5.17 -3.42
N GLY A 49 -1.07 -5.85 -3.91
CA GLY A 49 -1.66 -7.03 -3.28
C GLY A 49 -3.17 -6.92 -3.10
N SER A 50 -3.81 -8.09 -3.08
CA SER A 50 -5.26 -8.25 -2.90
C SER A 50 -5.55 -9.44 -2.00
N GLY A 51 -6.67 -9.41 -1.26
CA GLY A 51 -7.05 -10.52 -0.38
C GLY A 51 -6.12 -10.68 0.83
N LEU A 52 -5.48 -9.59 1.25
CA LEU A 52 -4.54 -9.55 2.37
C LEU A 52 -5.28 -9.80 3.68
N SER A 53 -4.67 -10.55 4.60
CA SER A 53 -5.25 -10.85 5.91
C SER A 53 -5.26 -9.61 6.81
N THR A 54 -6.32 -9.48 7.60
CA THR A 54 -6.51 -8.42 8.60
C THR A 54 -5.81 -8.71 9.93
N ALA A 55 -5.32 -9.94 10.13
CA ALA A 55 -4.72 -10.36 11.39
C ALA A 55 -3.42 -9.60 11.69
N ALA A 56 -3.19 -9.29 12.97
CA ALA A 56 -1.90 -8.77 13.42
C ALA A 56 -0.78 -9.74 13.08
N GLY A 57 0.36 -9.19 12.67
CA GLY A 57 1.52 -9.96 12.27
C GLY A 57 1.54 -10.38 10.80
N THR A 58 0.41 -10.25 10.07
CA THR A 58 0.35 -10.46 8.62
C THR A 58 1.42 -9.63 7.92
N ILE A 59 2.22 -10.28 7.08
CA ILE A 59 3.28 -9.66 6.28
C ILE A 59 2.73 -9.39 4.89
N ILE A 60 2.96 -8.17 4.40
CA ILE A 60 2.77 -7.82 3.00
C ILE A 60 4.14 -7.91 2.33
N HIS A 61 4.26 -8.72 1.29
CA HIS A 61 5.48 -8.81 0.50
C HIS A 61 5.09 -8.91 -0.97
N TRP A 62 4.91 -7.74 -1.61
CA TRP A 62 4.44 -7.68 -2.98
C TRP A 62 5.45 -7.02 -3.90
N LEU A 63 5.66 -7.64 -5.06
CA LEU A 63 6.51 -7.14 -6.14
C LEU A 63 5.61 -6.73 -7.31
N THR A 64 5.96 -5.66 -8.02
CA THR A 64 5.19 -5.20 -9.19
C THR A 64 5.30 -6.12 -10.41
N GLY A 65 6.05 -7.22 -10.32
CA GLY A 65 6.34 -8.19 -11.40
C GLY A 65 7.32 -7.66 -12.46
N LYS A 66 7.28 -6.36 -12.71
CA LYS A 66 8.26 -5.57 -13.47
C LYS A 66 8.42 -4.21 -12.79
N PRO A 67 9.61 -3.59 -12.79
CA PRO A 67 9.78 -2.24 -12.25
C PRO A 67 8.79 -1.26 -12.90
N LEU A 68 8.11 -0.46 -12.07
CA LEU A 68 7.10 0.50 -12.51
C LEU A 68 7.59 1.92 -12.18
N VAL A 69 7.53 2.83 -13.15
CA VAL A 69 7.85 4.25 -12.89
C VAL A 69 6.59 4.98 -12.44
N SER A 70 6.70 5.74 -11.34
CA SER A 70 5.68 6.70 -10.94
C SER A 70 5.87 8.01 -11.69
N TRP A 71 4.86 8.45 -12.45
CA TRP A 71 4.84 9.73 -13.15
C TRP A 71 3.85 10.67 -12.47
N GLY A 72 4.28 11.23 -11.35
CA GLY A 72 3.47 11.95 -10.37
C GLY A 72 3.59 11.36 -8.98
N ASN A 73 3.28 12.18 -7.97
CA ASN A 73 3.17 11.71 -6.59
C ASN A 73 1.88 10.90 -6.43
N GLU A 74 2.00 9.66 -5.93
CA GLU A 74 0.85 8.78 -5.67
C GLU A 74 0.78 8.40 -4.20
N VAL A 75 -0.41 8.43 -3.61
CA VAL A 75 -0.65 7.86 -2.26
C VAL A 75 -0.86 6.35 -2.36
N LEU A 76 -0.43 5.61 -1.34
CA LEU A 76 -0.89 4.24 -1.19
C LEU A 76 -2.32 4.23 -0.63
N VAL A 77 -3.15 3.38 -1.21
CA VAL A 77 -4.55 3.19 -0.84
C VAL A 77 -4.71 1.79 -0.26
N LEU A 78 -5.22 1.73 0.98
CA LEU A 78 -5.70 0.51 1.60
C LEU A 78 -7.21 0.45 1.34
N THR A 79 -7.67 -0.64 0.75
CA THR A 79 -9.07 -0.83 0.39
C THR A 79 -9.64 -2.05 1.12
N PRO A 80 -10.68 -1.92 1.94
CA PRO A 80 -11.35 -3.04 2.56
C PRO A 80 -12.06 -3.87 1.48
N VAL A 81 -11.90 -5.19 1.52
CA VAL A 81 -12.69 -6.09 0.68
C VAL A 81 -13.95 -6.43 1.46
N LEU A 82 -15.06 -5.81 1.03
CA LEU A 82 -16.33 -5.76 1.74
C LEU A 82 -16.25 -4.99 3.07
N GLY A 83 -17.33 -4.30 3.41
CA GLY A 83 -17.38 -3.50 4.64
C GLY A 83 -16.47 -2.27 4.61
N ASP A 84 -16.15 -1.78 5.80
CA ASP A 84 -15.34 -0.57 6.02
C ASP A 84 -14.25 -0.83 7.05
N PHE A 85 -13.14 -0.08 7.00
CA PHE A 85 -12.22 -0.05 8.13
C PHE A 85 -12.82 0.77 9.27
N THR A 86 -12.73 0.24 10.49
CA THR A 86 -13.07 0.95 11.73
C THR A 86 -11.87 1.13 12.66
N GLY A 87 -10.78 0.39 12.42
CA GLY A 87 -9.59 0.43 13.27
C GLY A 87 -8.44 -0.42 12.71
N GLY A 88 -7.31 -0.33 13.39
CA GLY A 88 -6.09 -1.04 13.03
C GLY A 88 -4.99 -0.14 12.46
N THR A 89 -3.82 -0.74 12.26
CA THR A 89 -2.58 -0.06 11.88
C THR A 89 -1.75 -0.98 11.01
N VAL A 90 -1.32 -0.48 9.85
CA VAL A 90 -0.35 -1.14 8.96
C VAL A 90 0.88 -0.26 8.87
N ARG A 91 2.06 -0.87 8.90
CA ARG A 91 3.32 -0.21 8.53
C ARG A 91 3.75 -0.68 7.16
N LEU A 92 4.06 0.26 6.28
CA LEU A 92 4.41 0.01 4.89
C LEU A 92 5.80 0.59 4.58
N VAL A 93 6.48 0.01 3.61
CA VAL A 93 7.76 0.46 3.05
C VAL A 93 7.68 0.32 1.55
N ILE A 94 7.95 1.41 0.84
CA ILE A 94 8.08 1.45 -0.61
C ILE A 94 9.54 1.13 -0.97
N HIS A 95 9.74 0.14 -1.84
CA HIS A 95 11.05 -0.22 -2.35
C HIS A 95 11.19 0.32 -3.76
N GLY A 96 12.11 1.26 -3.97
CA GLY A 96 12.33 1.88 -5.27
C GLY A 96 13.73 2.43 -5.45
N LEU A 97 14.01 2.86 -6.67
CA LEU A 97 15.23 3.51 -7.09
C LEU A 97 14.89 4.86 -7.74
N ARG A 98 15.53 5.93 -7.27
CA ARG A 98 15.54 7.22 -7.97
C ARG A 98 16.83 7.34 -8.77
N LEU A 99 16.72 7.80 -10.01
CA LEU A 99 17.86 8.18 -10.82
C LEU A 99 18.15 9.66 -10.58
N GLU A 100 19.39 9.97 -10.23
CA GLU A 100 19.83 11.35 -10.01
C GLU A 100 20.77 11.79 -11.13
N PRO A 101 20.74 13.07 -11.50
CA PRO A 101 21.73 13.61 -12.42
C PRO A 101 23.14 13.51 -11.83
N PRO A 102 24.20 13.49 -12.67
CA PRO A 102 25.56 13.56 -12.18
C PRO A 102 25.78 14.78 -11.27
N ARG A 103 26.45 14.58 -10.14
CA ARG A 103 26.88 15.67 -9.25
C ARG A 103 27.96 16.51 -9.93
N LEU A 104 27.95 17.82 -9.65
CA LEU A 104 29.04 18.75 -9.99
C LEU A 104 30.24 18.56 -9.05
#